data_AF-N4WMW6-F1
#
_entry.id   AF-N4WMW6-F1
#
_cell.length_a   1.000
_cell.length_b   1.000
_cell.length_c   1.000
_cell.angle_alpha   90.00
_cell.angle_beta   90.00
_cell.angle_gamma   90.00
#
_symmetry.space_group_name_H-M   'P 1'
#
loop_
_entity.id
_entity.type
_entity.pdbx_description
1 polymer ?
#
loop_
_entity_poly.entity_id
_entity_poly.type
_entity_poly.pdbx_seq_one_letter_code
_entity_poly.pdbx_strand_id
1 'polypeptide(L)'
;MLGLRSLPLQLLAAASVVLSSPVSLESRAVIAHDAVVPFPETVPSGLVGQLMLKYKPFLKVFNGCVPFPAVNAAGDTSGGLNPSGGENSGCSSSTGQVYARSTTYNGAFAIMYAWYMPKDSPSGGLGHRHDWENIVVWLSAASTTATIRGVAISAHGNYQKETSPPLEGTRPKIGYRAYWPLNHQLIPTNDLGGQQPLIAWDSMTAAARNAIQNTDFGAATPAFRDGTFESALAEAFI
;
A
#
# COMPACT_ATOMS: atom_id res chain seq x y z
N MET A 1 51.85 64.71 -28.73
CA MET A 1 50.93 64.48 -29.86
C MET A 1 50.55 63.02 -29.87
N LEU A 2 49.24 62.74 -29.90
CA LEU A 2 48.51 61.53 -30.35
C LEU A 2 49.01 60.15 -29.86
N GLY A 3 48.19 59.24 -29.32
CA GLY A 3 46.74 59.21 -29.11
C GLY A 3 46.38 57.83 -28.53
N LEU A 4 45.54 57.83 -27.50
CA LEU A 4 45.01 56.62 -26.85
C LEU A 4 44.13 55.86 -27.86
N ARG A 5 44.49 54.61 -28.19
CA ARG A 5 43.62 53.71 -28.95
C ARG A 5 42.74 52.93 -27.96
N SER A 6 41.47 53.29 -27.93
CA SER A 6 40.39 52.59 -27.24
C SER A 6 40.07 51.25 -27.90
N LEU A 7 40.19 50.15 -27.17
CA LEU A 7 39.62 48.84 -27.53
C LEU A 7 38.17 48.77 -27.04
N PRO A 8 37.17 48.43 -27.89
CA PRO A 8 35.83 48.17 -27.42
C PRO A 8 35.75 46.75 -26.85
N LEU A 9 35.45 46.63 -25.55
CA LEU A 9 35.11 45.37 -24.90
C LEU A 9 33.66 45.02 -25.28
N GLN A 10 33.47 44.13 -26.26
CA GLN A 10 32.14 43.61 -26.59
C GLN A 10 31.76 42.57 -25.53
N LEU A 11 30.84 42.92 -24.63
CA LEU A 11 30.15 41.95 -23.77
C LEU A 11 29.17 41.14 -24.61
N LEU A 12 29.45 39.85 -24.79
CA LEU A 12 28.50 38.90 -25.35
C LEU A 12 27.54 38.47 -24.23
N ALA A 13 26.32 39.02 -24.20
CA ALA A 13 25.28 38.57 -23.29
C ALA A 13 24.69 37.25 -23.80
N ALA A 14 25.04 36.13 -23.16
CA ALA A 14 24.40 34.85 -23.42
C ALA A 14 23.02 34.83 -22.74
N ALA A 15 21.96 34.97 -23.53
CA ALA A 15 20.59 34.81 -23.04
C ALA A 15 20.28 33.31 -22.92
N SER A 16 20.26 32.79 -21.69
CA SER A 16 19.81 31.43 -21.38
C SER A 16 18.29 31.35 -21.56
N VAL A 17 17.84 30.81 -22.69
CA VAL A 17 16.42 30.50 -22.89
C VAL A 17 16.10 29.23 -22.09
N VAL A 18 15.41 29.38 -20.96
CA VAL A 18 14.82 28.24 -20.25
C VAL A 18 13.58 27.82 -21.01
N LEU A 19 13.71 26.79 -21.85
CA LEU A 19 12.57 26.13 -22.47
C LEU A 19 11.86 25.30 -21.39
N SER A 20 10.79 25.85 -20.81
CA SER A 20 9.84 25.07 -20.02
C SER A 20 9.07 24.17 -20.98
N SER A 21 9.51 22.92 -21.16
CA SER A 21 8.68 21.92 -21.84
C SER A 21 7.36 21.80 -21.08
N PRO A 22 6.20 21.82 -21.76
CA PRO A 22 4.93 21.54 -21.10
C PRO A 22 5.01 20.13 -20.52
N VAL A 23 4.93 20.03 -19.19
CA VAL A 23 4.64 18.74 -18.55
C VAL A 23 3.21 18.44 -18.94
N SER A 24 3.01 17.49 -19.86
CA SER A 24 1.71 16.89 -20.08
C SER A 24 1.30 16.24 -18.76
N LEU A 25 0.42 16.89 -18.01
CA LEU A 25 -0.27 16.29 -16.88
C LEU A 25 -1.26 15.29 -17.48
N GLU A 26 -0.83 14.04 -17.67
CA GLU A 26 -1.78 12.96 -17.96
C GLU A 26 -2.79 12.90 -16.81
N SER A 27 -4.07 12.95 -17.15
CA SER A 27 -5.13 12.74 -16.16
C SER A 27 -5.01 11.32 -15.62
N ARG A 28 -4.95 11.19 -14.29
CA ARG A 28 -4.99 9.89 -13.63
C ARG A 28 -6.20 9.09 -14.11
N ALA A 29 -5.98 7.88 -14.63
CA ALA A 29 -7.06 7.05 -15.13
C ALA A 29 -7.52 6.02 -14.10
N VAL A 30 -8.81 5.69 -14.14
CA VAL A 30 -9.31 4.42 -13.57
C VAL A 30 -9.20 3.38 -14.66
N ILE A 31 -8.38 2.36 -14.44
CA ILE A 31 -8.05 1.32 -15.45
C ILE A 31 -8.55 -0.05 -15.04
N ALA A 32 -8.53 -1.03 -15.95
CA ALA A 32 -8.89 -2.41 -15.62
C ALA A 32 -8.04 -2.96 -14.46
N HIS A 33 -8.62 -3.79 -13.60
CA HIS A 33 -7.95 -4.23 -12.36
C HIS A 33 -6.69 -5.05 -12.61
N ASP A 34 -6.62 -5.73 -13.76
CA ASP A 34 -5.51 -6.55 -14.24
C ASP A 34 -4.55 -5.78 -15.17
N ALA A 35 -4.83 -4.51 -15.48
CA ALA A 35 -3.95 -3.64 -16.27
C ALA A 35 -3.01 -2.77 -15.38
N VAL A 36 -3.22 -2.77 -14.07
CA VAL A 36 -2.38 -2.00 -13.14
C VAL A 36 -1.00 -2.65 -13.05
N VAL A 37 0.02 -1.96 -13.55
CA VAL A 37 1.42 -2.39 -13.43
C VAL A 37 1.85 -2.29 -11.97
N PRO A 38 2.27 -3.39 -11.32
CA PRO A 38 2.68 -3.37 -9.92
C PRO A 38 4.01 -2.66 -9.72
N PHE A 39 4.27 -2.23 -8.49
CA PHE A 39 5.59 -1.79 -8.08
C PHE A 39 6.51 -2.99 -7.81
N PRO A 40 7.80 -2.90 -8.17
CA PRO A 40 8.78 -3.83 -7.62
C PRO A 40 8.83 -3.70 -6.09
N GLU A 41 9.32 -4.73 -5.41
CA GLU A 41 9.50 -4.66 -3.96
C GLU A 41 10.47 -3.51 -3.60
N THR A 42 9.95 -2.48 -2.94
CA THR A 42 10.66 -1.24 -2.66
C THR A 42 10.31 -0.73 -1.26
N VAL A 43 11.35 -0.58 -0.43
CA VAL A 43 11.28 0.00 0.93
C VAL A 43 12.28 1.14 1.07
N PRO A 44 12.12 2.03 2.07
CA PRO A 44 13.14 3.02 2.39
C PRO A 44 14.44 2.33 2.80
N SER A 45 15.58 2.92 2.46
CA SER A 45 16.87 2.45 2.98
C SER A 45 16.94 2.57 4.50
N GLY A 46 17.79 1.75 5.12
CA GLY A 46 18.07 1.84 6.56
C GLY A 46 17.09 1.07 7.43
N LEU A 47 16.96 1.50 8.69
CA LEU A 47 16.28 0.73 9.74
C LEU A 47 14.81 0.44 9.41
N VAL A 48 14.05 1.44 8.97
CA VAL A 48 12.61 1.28 8.70
C VAL A 48 12.36 0.21 7.63
N GLY A 49 13.07 0.26 6.51
CA GLY A 49 12.92 -0.76 5.47
C GLY A 49 13.36 -2.15 5.91
N GLN A 50 14.43 -2.24 6.72
CA GLN A 50 14.83 -3.52 7.31
C GLN A 50 13.73 -4.12 8.18
N LEU A 51 13.04 -3.31 9.00
CA LEU A 51 11.92 -3.77 9.81
C LEU A 51 10.71 -4.15 8.96
N MET A 52 10.37 -3.36 7.93
CA MET A 52 9.27 -3.69 7.00
C MET A 52 9.49 -5.05 6.31
N LEU A 53 10.72 -5.36 5.92
CA LEU A 53 11.02 -6.65 5.29
C LEU A 53 11.06 -7.80 6.30
N LYS A 54 11.64 -7.56 7.49
CA LYS A 54 11.74 -8.57 8.57
C LYS A 54 10.36 -9.03 9.05
N TYR A 55 9.43 -8.10 9.24
CA TYR A 55 8.08 -8.39 9.77
C TYR A 55 7.01 -8.49 8.68
N LYS A 56 7.39 -8.54 7.40
CA LYS A 56 6.47 -8.65 6.26
C LYS A 56 5.59 -9.90 6.40
N PRO A 57 4.25 -9.79 6.45
CA PRO A 57 3.38 -10.94 6.67
C PRO A 57 3.37 -11.92 5.50
N PHE A 58 2.91 -13.13 5.79
CA PHE A 58 2.39 -14.07 4.81
C PHE A 58 0.87 -13.94 4.75
N LEU A 59 0.29 -14.06 3.55
CA LEU A 59 -1.15 -14.03 3.34
C LEU A 59 -1.66 -15.33 2.71
N LYS A 60 -2.51 -16.04 3.44
CA LYS A 60 -3.24 -17.23 2.98
C LYS A 60 -4.65 -16.80 2.54
N VAL A 61 -4.90 -16.80 1.25
CA VAL A 61 -6.25 -16.61 0.70
C VAL A 61 -6.99 -17.95 0.78
N PHE A 62 -8.03 -18.02 1.61
CA PHE A 62 -8.86 -19.23 1.74
C PHE A 62 -9.99 -19.27 0.71
N ASN A 63 -10.58 -18.11 0.43
CA ASN A 63 -11.58 -17.90 -0.61
C ASN A 63 -11.56 -16.41 -1.05
N GLY A 64 -12.42 -16.05 -2.01
CA GLY A 64 -12.40 -14.72 -2.62
C GLY A 64 -11.22 -14.44 -3.55
N CYS A 65 -11.02 -13.15 -3.83
CA CYS A 65 -9.93 -12.68 -4.68
C CYS A 65 -8.57 -12.84 -4.01
N VAL A 66 -7.52 -13.09 -4.81
CA VAL A 66 -6.14 -12.85 -4.37
C VAL A 66 -5.81 -11.35 -4.40
N PRO A 67 -4.72 -10.88 -3.77
CA PRO A 67 -4.33 -9.47 -3.84
C PRO A 67 -3.98 -9.01 -5.27
N PHE A 68 -4.25 -7.73 -5.55
CA PHE A 68 -3.90 -7.03 -6.79
C PHE A 68 -3.21 -5.70 -6.49
N PRO A 69 -2.41 -5.14 -7.42
CA PRO A 69 -2.00 -3.76 -7.34
C PRO A 69 -3.21 -2.82 -7.51
N ALA A 70 -3.40 -1.94 -6.53
CA ALA A 70 -4.46 -0.92 -6.54
C ALA A 70 -4.09 0.33 -7.34
N VAL A 71 -2.79 0.60 -7.50
CA VAL A 71 -2.26 1.82 -8.12
C VAL A 71 -0.90 1.52 -8.77
N ASN A 72 -0.61 2.17 -9.91
CA ASN A 72 0.68 2.10 -10.58
C ASN A 72 1.56 3.34 -10.31
N ALA A 73 2.77 3.39 -10.87
CA ALA A 73 3.70 4.52 -10.68
C ALA A 73 3.21 5.87 -11.26
N ALA A 74 2.38 5.85 -12.30
CA ALA A 74 1.74 7.04 -12.87
C ALA A 74 0.56 7.55 -12.03
N GLY A 75 0.09 6.72 -11.09
CA GLY A 75 -1.06 7.01 -10.25
C GLY A 75 -2.40 6.69 -10.92
N ASP A 76 -2.43 5.81 -11.91
CA ASP A 76 -3.67 5.17 -12.35
C ASP A 76 -4.10 4.17 -11.30
N THR A 77 -5.40 4.11 -11.02
CA THR A 77 -5.96 3.21 -10.00
C THR A 77 -6.79 2.10 -10.62
N SER A 78 -6.78 0.95 -9.94
CA SER A 78 -7.61 -0.19 -10.26
C SER A 78 -9.09 0.18 -10.20
N GLY A 79 -9.81 -0.06 -11.30
CA GLY A 79 -11.26 0.04 -11.36
C GLY A 79 -11.98 -1.08 -10.61
N GLY A 80 -11.26 -2.08 -10.09
CA GLY A 80 -11.85 -3.22 -9.38
C GLY A 80 -12.75 -4.09 -10.25
N LEU A 81 -13.53 -4.96 -9.61
CA LEU A 81 -14.49 -5.86 -10.25
C LEU A 81 -15.88 -5.65 -9.69
N ASN A 82 -16.91 -5.82 -10.54
CA ASN A 82 -18.27 -5.98 -10.03
C ASN A 82 -18.36 -7.28 -9.22
N PRO A 83 -19.13 -7.33 -8.12
CA PRO A 83 -19.34 -8.53 -7.31
C PRO A 83 -20.28 -9.54 -7.99
N SER A 84 -20.05 -9.83 -9.27
CA SER A 84 -20.75 -10.83 -10.07
C SER A 84 -19.91 -12.11 -10.22
N GLY A 85 -20.56 -13.22 -10.60
CA GLY A 85 -19.92 -14.53 -10.72
C GLY A 85 -19.58 -15.14 -9.36
N GLY A 86 -18.74 -16.17 -9.33
CA GLY A 86 -18.25 -16.74 -8.06
C GLY A 86 -17.32 -15.79 -7.31
N GLU A 87 -17.02 -16.12 -6.05
CA GLU A 87 -16.25 -15.29 -5.11
C GLU A 87 -14.92 -14.77 -5.70
N ASN A 88 -14.23 -15.61 -6.49
CA ASN A 88 -12.94 -15.30 -7.11
C ASN A 88 -12.98 -15.15 -8.65
N SER A 89 -14.18 -15.08 -9.25
CA SER A 89 -14.33 -14.93 -10.70
C SER A 89 -13.68 -13.63 -11.18
N GLY A 90 -12.70 -13.76 -12.10
CA GLY A 90 -11.91 -12.65 -12.64
C GLY A 90 -10.75 -12.16 -11.76
N CYS A 91 -10.53 -12.76 -10.58
CA CYS A 91 -9.51 -12.32 -9.62
C CYS A 91 -8.84 -13.48 -8.85
N SER A 92 -8.77 -14.68 -9.45
CA SER A 92 -8.18 -15.87 -8.82
C SER A 92 -6.65 -15.96 -8.94
N SER A 93 -6.03 -15.11 -9.76
CA SER A 93 -4.59 -15.15 -10.02
C SER A 93 -4.03 -13.74 -10.23
N SER A 94 -2.94 -13.44 -9.52
CA SER A 94 -2.14 -12.21 -9.60
C SER A 94 -0.91 -12.40 -8.71
N THR A 95 0.22 -11.81 -9.08
CA THR A 95 1.38 -11.70 -8.18
C THR A 95 1.04 -10.88 -6.93
N GLY A 96 0.09 -9.96 -7.08
CA GLY A 96 -0.40 -9.07 -6.04
C GLY A 96 0.56 -7.95 -5.69
N GLN A 97 0.19 -7.20 -4.67
CA GLN A 97 0.99 -6.16 -4.04
C GLN A 97 0.63 -6.14 -2.56
N VAL A 98 1.61 -5.87 -1.69
CA VAL A 98 1.35 -5.48 -0.30
C VAL A 98 1.89 -4.07 -0.08
N TYR A 99 1.08 -3.23 0.55
CA TYR A 99 1.37 -1.83 0.83
C TYR A 99 1.82 -1.71 2.28
N ALA A 100 2.81 -0.88 2.58
CA ALA A 100 3.28 -0.71 3.95
C ALA A 100 3.43 0.74 4.37
N ARG A 101 3.07 1.06 5.61
CA ARG A 101 3.35 2.36 6.23
C ARG A 101 3.67 2.17 7.70
N SER A 102 4.65 2.92 8.20
CA SER A 102 5.09 2.80 9.60
C SER A 102 5.22 4.13 10.29
N THR A 103 5.05 4.14 11.60
CA THR A 103 5.33 5.29 12.46
C THR A 103 5.58 4.82 13.89
N THR A 104 6.13 5.69 14.73
CA THR A 104 6.10 5.50 16.18
C THR A 104 4.79 6.08 16.70
N TYR A 105 4.02 5.29 17.44
CA TYR A 105 2.75 5.69 18.03
C TYR A 105 2.68 5.19 19.48
N ASN A 106 2.43 6.09 20.43
CA ASN A 106 2.37 5.80 21.87
C ASN A 106 3.55 4.96 22.40
N GLY A 107 4.78 5.30 21.97
CA GLY A 107 6.00 4.65 22.43
C GLY A 107 6.32 3.29 21.80
N ALA A 108 5.48 2.77 20.91
CA ALA A 108 5.73 1.57 20.12
C ALA A 108 5.88 1.90 18.64
N PHE A 109 6.51 1.00 17.89
CA PHE A 109 6.67 1.18 16.44
C PHE A 109 5.66 0.32 15.70
N ALA A 110 4.78 0.96 14.95
CA ALA A 110 3.75 0.33 14.15
C ALA A 110 4.23 0.14 12.72
N ILE A 111 3.98 -1.03 12.15
CA ILE A 111 4.08 -1.26 10.71
C ILE A 111 2.73 -1.80 10.23
N MET A 112 1.98 -0.97 9.52
CA MET A 112 0.75 -1.37 8.85
C MET A 112 1.11 -2.02 7.51
N TYR A 113 0.55 -3.20 7.24
CA TYR A 113 0.58 -3.85 5.94
C TYR A 113 -0.84 -3.98 5.42
N ALA A 114 -1.08 -3.51 4.20
CA ALA A 114 -2.40 -3.50 3.58
C ALA A 114 -2.41 -4.20 2.23
N TRP A 115 -3.54 -4.84 1.90
CA TRP A 115 -3.79 -5.50 0.63
C TRP A 115 -5.05 -4.96 0.00
N TYR A 116 -5.04 -4.93 -1.33
CA TYR A 116 -6.18 -4.60 -2.13
C TYR A 116 -6.68 -5.82 -2.89
N MET A 117 -7.97 -6.06 -2.86
CA MET A 117 -8.64 -7.05 -3.71
C MET A 117 -9.61 -6.33 -4.65
N PRO A 118 -9.75 -6.77 -5.92
CA PRO A 118 -10.62 -6.07 -6.87
C PRO A 118 -12.11 -6.04 -6.47
N LYS A 119 -12.56 -7.00 -5.67
CA LYS A 119 -13.90 -7.07 -5.10
C LYS A 119 -13.87 -7.86 -3.79
N ASP A 120 -14.85 -7.59 -2.94
CA ASP A 120 -15.23 -8.41 -1.81
C ASP A 120 -16.59 -9.04 -2.14
N SER A 121 -16.64 -10.35 -2.30
CA SER A 121 -17.87 -11.03 -2.72
C SER A 121 -17.95 -12.41 -2.06
N PRO A 122 -18.71 -12.56 -0.97
CA PRO A 122 -18.89 -13.86 -0.29
C PRO A 122 -19.80 -14.82 -1.06
N SER A 123 -20.54 -14.31 -2.06
CA SER A 123 -21.31 -15.08 -3.03
C SER A 123 -21.68 -14.20 -4.22
N GLY A 124 -22.04 -14.81 -5.34
CA GLY A 124 -22.35 -14.08 -6.56
C GLY A 124 -23.53 -13.13 -6.43
N GLY A 125 -23.31 -11.87 -6.79
CA GLY A 125 -24.29 -10.79 -6.67
C GLY A 125 -24.30 -10.10 -5.30
N LEU A 126 -23.49 -10.55 -4.34
CA LEU A 126 -23.37 -9.97 -3.00
C LEU A 126 -21.96 -9.41 -2.76
N GLY A 127 -21.88 -8.46 -1.83
CA GLY A 127 -20.65 -7.77 -1.46
C GLY A 127 -20.48 -6.45 -2.23
N HIS A 128 -19.24 -6.05 -2.49
CA HIS A 128 -18.92 -4.78 -3.12
C HIS A 128 -17.69 -4.84 -4.04
N ARG A 129 -17.62 -3.87 -4.95
CA ARG A 129 -16.41 -3.57 -5.71
C ARG A 129 -15.36 -3.00 -4.77
N HIS A 130 -14.10 -3.35 -5.01
CA HIS A 130 -12.94 -3.04 -4.17
C HIS A 130 -12.99 -3.70 -2.80
N ASP A 131 -11.82 -3.96 -2.26
CA ASP A 131 -11.64 -4.34 -0.87
C ASP A 131 -10.26 -3.86 -0.41
N TRP A 132 -10.18 -3.42 0.84
CA TRP A 132 -8.95 -2.97 1.48
C TRP A 132 -8.90 -3.53 2.89
N GLU A 133 -7.94 -4.42 3.10
CA GLU A 133 -7.70 -5.06 4.38
C GLU A 133 -6.29 -4.75 4.86
N ASN A 134 -6.07 -4.72 6.18
CA ASN A 134 -4.76 -4.44 6.74
C ASN A 134 -4.50 -5.12 8.08
N ILE A 135 -3.22 -5.32 8.39
CA ILE A 135 -2.76 -5.60 9.74
C ILE A 135 -1.87 -4.48 10.22
N VAL A 136 -1.75 -4.31 11.54
CA VAL A 136 -0.71 -3.51 12.18
C VAL A 136 0.15 -4.43 13.04
N VAL A 137 1.42 -4.57 12.68
CA VAL A 137 2.43 -5.23 13.51
C VAL A 137 2.98 -4.20 14.49
N TRP A 138 2.75 -4.42 15.78
CA TRP A 138 3.25 -3.56 16.84
C TRP A 138 4.58 -4.11 17.36
N LEU A 139 5.63 -3.32 17.23
CA LEU A 139 6.96 -3.63 17.75
C LEU A 139 7.25 -2.81 19.01
N SER A 140 8.09 -3.34 19.89
CA SER A 140 8.49 -2.66 21.13
C SER A 140 9.19 -1.31 20.89
N ALA A 141 9.92 -1.17 19.77
CA ALA A 141 10.55 0.08 19.34
C ALA A 141 10.93 0.01 17.85
N ALA A 142 11.32 1.15 17.28
CA ALA A 142 12.03 1.19 15.99
C ALA A 142 13.48 0.74 16.21
N SER A 143 13.73 -0.58 16.27
CA SER A 143 15.05 -1.16 16.54
C SER A 143 15.19 -2.54 15.87
N THR A 144 16.41 -2.91 15.45
CA THR A 144 16.70 -4.24 14.92
C THR A 144 16.51 -5.36 15.95
N THR A 145 16.59 -5.02 17.23
CA THR A 145 16.35 -5.90 18.39
C THR A 145 14.91 -5.84 18.90
N ALA A 146 14.01 -5.12 18.22
CA ALA A 146 12.62 -5.01 18.64
C ALA A 146 11.93 -6.38 18.67
N THR A 147 11.01 -6.52 19.61
CA THR A 147 10.15 -7.69 19.76
C THR A 147 8.74 -7.33 19.32
N ILE A 148 7.99 -8.32 18.84
CA ILE A 148 6.57 -8.14 18.51
C ILE A 148 5.79 -8.04 19.83
N ARG A 149 5.03 -6.96 20.01
CA ARG A 149 4.04 -6.79 21.10
C ARG A 149 2.73 -7.51 20.78
N GLY A 150 2.36 -7.53 19.51
CA GLY A 150 1.16 -8.17 18.99
C GLY A 150 0.90 -7.74 17.55
N VAL A 151 -0.15 -8.31 16.97
CA VAL A 151 -0.65 -7.94 15.64
C VAL A 151 -2.13 -7.59 15.77
N ALA A 152 -2.49 -6.40 15.31
CA ALA A 152 -3.88 -6.01 15.13
C ALA A 152 -4.31 -6.38 13.71
N ILE A 153 -5.45 -7.04 13.54
CA ILE A 153 -5.89 -7.67 12.29
C ILE A 153 -7.26 -7.09 11.94
N SER A 154 -7.41 -6.49 10.76
CA SER A 154 -8.68 -5.88 10.36
C SER A 154 -9.78 -6.92 10.13
N ALA A 155 -10.97 -6.62 10.64
CA ALA A 155 -12.19 -7.37 10.38
C ALA A 155 -13.39 -6.42 10.46
N HIS A 156 -14.03 -6.18 9.32
CA HIS A 156 -15.27 -5.39 9.22
C HIS A 156 -15.19 -4.01 9.89
N GLY A 157 -14.11 -3.27 9.62
CA GLY A 157 -13.88 -1.92 10.15
C GLY A 157 -13.39 -1.87 11.60
N ASN A 158 -13.14 -3.01 12.24
CA ASN A 158 -12.54 -3.10 13.57
C ASN A 158 -11.20 -3.87 13.51
N TYR A 159 -10.51 -3.97 14.64
CA TYR A 159 -9.28 -4.77 14.77
C TYR A 159 -9.42 -5.86 15.83
N GLN A 160 -9.19 -7.11 15.42
CA GLN A 160 -8.84 -8.19 16.35
C GLN A 160 -7.39 -8.00 16.81
N LYS A 161 -7.15 -7.97 18.12
CA LYS A 161 -5.82 -7.75 18.71
C LYS A 161 -5.27 -9.08 19.19
N GLU A 162 -4.22 -9.56 18.54
CA GLU A 162 -3.57 -10.83 18.85
C GLU A 162 -2.19 -10.59 19.45
N THR A 163 -2.04 -10.85 20.75
CA THR A 163 -0.76 -10.67 21.47
C THR A 163 0.19 -11.85 21.30
N SER A 164 -0.31 -13.00 20.84
CA SER A 164 0.47 -14.21 20.55
C SER A 164 0.16 -14.75 19.14
N PRO A 165 0.45 -13.96 18.08
CA PRO A 165 0.05 -14.30 16.72
C PRO A 165 0.81 -15.52 16.18
N PRO A 166 0.19 -16.32 15.30
CA PRO A 166 0.93 -17.34 14.55
C PRO A 166 2.01 -16.68 13.69
N LEU A 167 3.25 -17.14 13.83
CA LEU A 167 4.41 -16.65 13.08
C LEU A 167 5.07 -17.74 12.26
N GLU A 168 5.73 -17.34 11.18
CA GLU A 168 6.81 -18.07 10.51
C GLU A 168 8.10 -17.27 10.74
N GLY A 169 8.95 -17.71 11.66
CA GLY A 169 10.05 -16.90 12.17
C GLY A 169 9.56 -15.61 12.84
N THR A 170 9.82 -14.45 12.21
CA THR A 170 9.35 -13.13 12.68
C THR A 170 8.15 -12.60 11.90
N ARG A 171 7.62 -13.38 10.97
CA ARG A 171 6.63 -12.91 9.99
C ARG A 171 5.23 -13.43 10.37
N PRO A 172 4.24 -12.55 10.57
CA PRO A 172 2.87 -12.97 10.87
C PRO A 172 2.27 -13.83 9.76
N LYS A 173 1.52 -14.85 10.14
CA LYS A 173 0.69 -15.66 9.22
C LYS A 173 -0.75 -15.21 9.32
N ILE A 174 -1.25 -14.62 8.24
CA ILE A 174 -2.59 -14.03 8.14
C ILE A 174 -3.40 -14.77 7.09
N GLY A 175 -4.66 -15.03 7.38
CA GLY A 175 -5.65 -15.55 6.44
C GLY A 175 -6.55 -14.43 5.94
N TYR A 176 -7.00 -14.52 4.69
CA TYR A 176 -8.09 -13.73 4.13
C TYR A 176 -9.24 -14.67 3.80
N ARG A 177 -10.42 -14.41 4.36
CA ARG A 177 -11.56 -15.32 4.26
C ARG A 177 -12.90 -14.62 4.48
N ALA A 178 -13.92 -15.05 3.75
CA ALA A 178 -15.31 -14.81 4.08
C ALA A 178 -15.93 -16.01 4.81
N TYR A 179 -16.72 -15.73 5.85
CA TYR A 179 -17.57 -16.70 6.52
C TYR A 179 -19.03 -16.37 6.20
N TRP A 180 -19.65 -17.16 5.31
CA TRP A 180 -21.03 -16.93 4.91
C TRP A 180 -21.96 -16.74 6.14
N PRO A 181 -22.78 -15.68 6.18
CA PRO A 181 -23.10 -14.72 5.11
C PRO A 181 -22.29 -13.42 5.13
N LEU A 182 -21.22 -13.33 5.93
CA LEU A 182 -20.39 -12.13 6.03
C LEU A 182 -19.41 -12.03 4.86
N ASN A 183 -19.09 -10.77 4.55
CA ASN A 183 -18.02 -10.35 3.65
C ASN A 183 -16.64 -10.86 4.12
N HIS A 184 -15.59 -10.57 3.35
CA HIS A 184 -14.25 -10.97 3.74
C HIS A 184 -13.73 -10.21 4.97
N GLN A 185 -12.78 -10.83 5.65
CA GLN A 185 -12.01 -10.27 6.74
C GLN A 185 -10.62 -10.93 6.78
N LEU A 186 -9.71 -10.34 7.55
CA LEU A 186 -8.47 -11.01 7.92
C LEU A 186 -8.63 -11.82 9.20
N ILE A 187 -7.87 -12.91 9.32
CA ILE A 187 -7.81 -13.79 10.48
C ILE A 187 -6.37 -14.18 10.80
N PRO A 188 -6.01 -14.49 12.05
CA PRO A 188 -4.79 -15.24 12.32
C PRO A 188 -4.92 -16.67 11.75
N THR A 189 -3.83 -17.26 11.28
CA THR A 189 -3.86 -18.64 10.76
C THR A 189 -2.55 -19.39 11.01
N ASN A 190 -2.65 -20.72 11.17
CA ASN A 190 -1.47 -21.58 11.22
C ASN A 190 -0.95 -21.97 9.83
N ASP A 191 -1.78 -21.82 8.79
CA ASP A 191 -1.42 -22.16 7.42
C ASP A 191 -0.45 -21.14 6.83
N LEU A 192 0.59 -21.63 6.17
CA LEU A 192 1.52 -20.76 5.46
C LEU A 192 0.87 -20.24 4.17
N GLY A 193 0.85 -18.91 4.04
CA GLY A 193 0.35 -18.20 2.86
C GLY A 193 1.44 -17.89 1.83
N GLY A 194 1.06 -17.11 0.82
CA GLY A 194 1.99 -16.51 -0.14
C GLY A 194 2.56 -15.18 0.34
N GLN A 195 3.42 -14.60 -0.48
CA GLN A 195 3.95 -13.25 -0.31
C GLN A 195 3.72 -12.43 -1.58
N GLN A 196 3.58 -11.12 -1.41
CA GLN A 196 3.45 -10.16 -2.51
C GLN A 196 4.65 -9.21 -2.48
N PRO A 197 5.07 -8.62 -3.60
CA PRO A 197 6.04 -7.53 -3.59
C PRO A 197 5.56 -6.41 -2.66
N LEU A 198 6.42 -5.96 -1.75
CA LEU A 198 6.07 -4.88 -0.82
C LEU A 198 6.42 -3.51 -1.37
N ILE A 199 5.50 -2.56 -1.32
CA ILE A 199 5.77 -1.14 -1.61
C ILE A 199 5.44 -0.29 -0.39
N ALA A 200 6.47 0.36 0.16
CA ALA A 200 6.28 1.30 1.25
C ALA A 200 5.66 2.62 0.77
N TRP A 201 4.78 3.22 1.57
CA TRP A 201 4.14 4.51 1.33
C TRP A 201 5.16 5.60 0.95
N ASP A 202 6.25 5.70 1.71
CA ASP A 202 7.28 6.70 1.49
C ASP A 202 8.12 6.42 0.23
N SER A 203 8.12 5.17 -0.25
CA SER A 203 8.81 4.75 -1.47
C SER A 203 7.97 4.85 -2.74
N MET A 204 6.67 5.14 -2.63
CA MET A 204 5.80 5.39 -3.79
C MET A 204 6.16 6.71 -4.50
N THR A 205 5.78 6.81 -5.78
CA THR A 205 5.79 8.10 -6.47
C THR A 205 4.79 9.05 -5.82
N ALA A 206 5.03 10.36 -5.93
CA ALA A 206 4.05 11.37 -5.49
C ALA A 206 2.70 11.19 -6.20
N ALA A 207 2.73 10.74 -7.46
CA ALA A 207 1.56 10.42 -8.24
C ALA A 207 0.74 9.29 -7.62
N ALA A 208 1.36 8.16 -7.30
CA ALA A 208 0.69 7.03 -6.68
C ALA A 208 0.15 7.35 -5.28
N ARG A 209 0.92 8.07 -4.45
CA ARG A 209 0.41 8.55 -3.14
C ARG A 209 -0.82 9.43 -3.31
N ASN A 210 -0.76 10.42 -4.21
CA ASN A 210 -1.88 11.31 -4.47
C ASN A 210 -3.11 10.55 -4.99
N ALA A 211 -2.92 9.53 -5.81
CA ALA A 211 -4.01 8.67 -6.29
C ALA A 211 -4.66 7.89 -5.14
N ILE A 212 -3.88 7.18 -4.30
CA ILE A 212 -4.41 6.47 -3.12
C ILE A 212 -5.13 7.42 -2.16
N GLN A 213 -4.66 8.66 -2.04
CA GLN A 213 -5.33 9.64 -1.17
C GLN A 213 -6.72 10.00 -1.65
N ASN A 214 -6.87 10.25 -2.95
CA ASN A 214 -8.03 10.92 -3.50
C ASN A 214 -9.02 9.99 -4.21
N THR A 215 -8.61 8.77 -4.56
CA THR A 215 -9.51 7.80 -5.19
C THR A 215 -10.58 7.34 -4.20
N ASP A 216 -11.82 7.39 -4.66
CA ASP A 216 -12.97 6.77 -3.99
C ASP A 216 -13.01 5.28 -4.34
N PHE A 217 -12.73 4.42 -3.35
CA PHE A 217 -12.82 2.97 -3.46
C PHE A 217 -14.18 2.43 -2.99
N GLY A 218 -15.20 3.29 -2.94
CA GLY A 218 -16.57 2.93 -2.57
C GLY A 218 -16.66 2.50 -1.11
N ALA A 219 -17.04 1.24 -0.88
CA ALA A 219 -17.17 0.69 0.47
C ALA A 219 -15.82 0.39 1.14
N ALA A 220 -14.74 0.31 0.36
CA ALA A 220 -13.41 0.01 0.86
C ALA A 220 -12.63 1.31 1.15
N THR A 221 -11.80 1.32 2.18
CA THR A 221 -10.93 2.47 2.51
C THR A 221 -9.51 2.01 2.82
N PRO A 222 -8.49 2.49 2.10
CA PRO A 222 -7.09 2.17 2.41
C PRO A 222 -6.68 2.84 3.73
N ALA A 223 -6.61 2.07 4.82
CA ALA A 223 -6.33 2.60 6.15
C ALA A 223 -4.97 3.32 6.28
N PHE A 224 -4.00 3.02 5.42
CA PHE A 224 -2.64 3.57 5.46
C PHE A 224 -2.49 4.97 4.83
N ARG A 225 -3.55 5.56 4.27
CA ARG A 225 -3.51 6.91 3.68
C ARG A 225 -3.56 7.99 4.77
N ASP A 226 -3.04 9.20 4.52
CA ASP A 226 -2.83 10.22 5.59
C ASP A 226 -4.09 10.51 6.41
N GLY A 227 -5.26 10.57 5.78
CA GLY A 227 -6.53 10.91 6.45
C GLY A 227 -7.09 9.83 7.38
N THR A 228 -6.56 8.61 7.34
CA THR A 228 -7.08 7.46 8.10
C THR A 228 -6.02 6.74 8.93
N PHE A 229 -4.73 7.00 8.65
CA PHE A 229 -3.65 6.22 9.23
C PHE A 229 -3.59 6.33 10.75
N GLU A 230 -3.58 7.55 11.30
CA GLU A 230 -3.50 7.75 12.75
C GLU A 230 -4.73 7.22 13.50
N SER A 231 -5.94 7.40 12.95
CA SER A 231 -7.16 6.85 13.57
C SER A 231 -7.17 5.32 13.56
N ALA A 232 -6.73 4.71 12.45
CA ALA A 232 -6.58 3.26 12.37
C ALA A 232 -5.54 2.75 13.38
N LEU A 233 -4.42 3.47 13.59
CA LEU A 233 -3.44 3.12 14.61
C LEU A 233 -4.00 3.24 16.03
N ALA A 234 -4.82 4.26 16.30
CA ALA A 234 -5.46 4.43 17.59
C ALA A 234 -6.39 3.24 17.93
N GLU A 235 -7.20 2.80 16.96
CA GLU A 235 -8.09 1.65 17.12
C GLU A 235 -7.30 0.33 17.25
N ALA A 236 -6.26 0.17 16.43
CA ALA A 236 -5.40 -1.00 16.37
C ALA A 236 -4.43 -1.13 17.56
N PHE A 237 -4.26 -0.10 18.39
CA PHE A 237 -3.21 -0.08 19.40
C PHE A 237 -3.29 -1.25 20.39
N ILE A 238 -2.13 -1.86 20.66
CA ILE A 238 -1.88 -2.94 21.63
C ILE A 238 -0.87 -2.41 22.65
#